data_AF-A0A7L4YQE1-F1
#
_entry.id   AF-A0A7L4YQE1-F1
#
_cell.length_a   1.000
_cell.length_b   1.000
_cell.length_c   1.000
_cell.angle_alpha   90.00
_cell.angle_beta   90.00
_cell.angle_gamma   90.00
#
_symmetry.space_group_name_H-M   'P 1'
#
loop_
_entity.id
_entity.type
_entity.pdbx_description
1 polymer ?
#
loop_
_entity_poly.entity_id
_entity_poly.type
_entity_poly.pdbx_seq_one_letter_code
_entity_poly.pdbx_strand_id
1 'polypeptide(L)'
;MKKFASAALVIAPMMLLSGCSKPSQDEIHAKLVEDASALQLSGDDATAFADCAAPKLHEELSRSSLNTYLEDGMEAEVAQDDADKSNKILEDCYNEVAPAA
;
A
#
# COMPACT_ATOMS: atom_id res chain seq x y z
N MET A 1 -28.54 -13.95 -50.20
CA MET A 1 -28.86 -14.73 -48.97
C MET A 1 -27.55 -14.81 -48.17
N LYS A 2 -27.38 -14.06 -47.07
CA LYS A 2 -27.45 -14.55 -45.66
C LYS A 2 -26.69 -15.89 -45.51
N LYS A 3 -25.62 -16.06 -44.72
CA LYS A 3 -25.46 -15.70 -43.30
C LYS A 3 -23.99 -15.65 -42.83
N PHE A 4 -23.84 -14.88 -41.76
CA PHE A 4 -22.73 -14.65 -40.84
C PHE A 4 -22.12 -15.91 -40.22
N ALA A 5 -20.83 -15.85 -39.92
CA ALA A 5 -20.28 -16.43 -38.68
C ALA A 5 -19.01 -15.65 -38.30
N SER A 6 -19.21 -14.62 -37.48
CA SER A 6 -18.16 -13.95 -36.73
C SER A 6 -17.45 -14.98 -35.86
N ALA A 7 -16.20 -15.31 -36.17
CA ALA A 7 -15.30 -15.86 -35.17
C ALA A 7 -14.79 -14.69 -34.34
N ALA A 8 -15.62 -14.26 -33.39
CA ALA A 8 -15.18 -13.45 -32.27
C ALA A 8 -14.17 -14.28 -31.48
N LEU A 9 -12.90 -14.16 -31.86
CA LEU A 9 -11.79 -14.58 -31.02
C LEU A 9 -11.80 -13.59 -29.87
N VAL A 10 -12.59 -13.94 -28.84
CA VAL A 10 -12.57 -13.32 -27.53
C VAL A 10 -11.16 -13.54 -27.03
N ILE A 11 -10.28 -12.57 -27.34
CA ILE A 11 -9.08 -12.32 -26.58
C ILE A 11 -9.62 -11.79 -25.26
N ALA A 12 -10.10 -12.71 -24.41
CA ALA A 12 -10.19 -12.44 -23.00
C ALA A 12 -8.75 -12.13 -22.61
N PRO A 13 -8.41 -10.90 -22.21
CA PRO A 13 -7.15 -10.69 -21.56
C PRO A 13 -7.16 -11.66 -20.39
N MET A 14 -6.18 -12.56 -20.36
CA MET A 14 -5.82 -13.27 -19.14
C MET A 14 -5.44 -12.17 -18.15
N MET A 15 -6.43 -11.65 -17.43
CA MET A 15 -6.27 -10.87 -16.22
C MET A 15 -5.59 -11.82 -15.27
N LEU A 16 -4.26 -11.73 -15.25
CA LEU A 16 -3.38 -12.41 -14.35
C LEU A 16 -3.96 -12.30 -12.94
N LEU A 17 -4.32 -13.44 -12.39
CA LEU A 17 -4.68 -13.64 -10.99
C LEU A 17 -3.42 -13.46 -10.12
N SER A 18 -2.72 -12.33 -10.23
CA SER A 18 -1.65 -11.94 -9.30
C SER A 18 -2.21 -11.47 -7.94
N GLY A 19 -3.52 -11.22 -7.84
CA GLY A 19 -4.14 -10.62 -6.66
C GLY A 19 -4.63 -11.61 -5.60
N CYS A 20 -3.85 -12.62 -5.17
CA CYS A 20 -4.25 -13.51 -4.07
C CYS A 20 -3.47 -13.29 -2.76
N SER A 21 -2.23 -12.82 -2.82
CA SER A 21 -1.40 -12.64 -1.62
C SER A 21 -1.48 -11.21 -1.10
N LYS A 22 -1.48 -11.06 0.22
CA LYS A 22 -1.28 -9.77 0.87
C LYS A 22 0.15 -9.27 0.55
N PRO A 23 0.35 -7.97 0.27
CA PRO A 23 1.70 -7.44 0.10
C PRO A 23 2.60 -7.83 1.26
N SER A 24 3.86 -8.09 0.96
CA SER A 24 4.83 -8.39 1.99
C SER A 24 5.11 -7.17 2.86
N GLN A 25 5.51 -7.41 4.10
CA GLN A 25 5.99 -6.36 4.99
C GLN A 25 7.14 -5.55 4.37
N ASP A 26 8.03 -6.21 3.61
CA ASP A 26 9.17 -5.56 2.96
C ASP A 26 8.73 -4.57 1.88
N GLU A 27 7.69 -4.90 1.11
CA GLU A 27 7.09 -3.98 0.12
C GLU A 27 6.48 -2.75 0.80
N ILE A 28 5.77 -2.95 1.92
CA ILE A 28 5.18 -1.89 2.73
C ILE A 28 6.28 -1.00 3.33
N HIS A 29 7.33 -1.61 3.88
CA HIS A 29 8.48 -0.90 4.42
C HIS A 29 9.16 -0.04 3.37
N ALA A 30 9.44 -0.58 2.18
CA ALA A 30 10.09 0.16 1.11
C ALA A 30 9.29 1.40 0.68
N LYS A 31 7.96 1.27 0.57
CA LYS A 31 7.07 2.41 0.26
C LYS A 31 7.07 3.46 1.37
N LEU A 32 7.04 3.04 2.64
CA LEU A 32 7.08 3.96 3.78
C LEU A 32 8.38 4.76 3.83
N VAL A 33 9.53 4.13 3.53
CA VAL A 33 10.82 4.84 3.43
C VAL A 33 10.78 5.88 2.31
N GLU A 34 10.24 5.52 1.14
CA GLU A 34 10.08 6.43 0.00
C GLU A 34 9.21 7.63 0.37
N ASP A 35 8.04 7.39 0.96
CA ASP A 35 7.08 8.42 1.34
C ASP A 35 7.64 9.33 2.45
N ALA A 36 8.25 8.74 3.49
CA ALA A 36 8.89 9.50 4.57
C ALA A 36 10.07 10.35 4.06
N SER A 37 10.85 9.83 3.11
CA SER A 37 11.92 10.60 2.45
C SER A 37 11.35 11.78 1.65
N ALA A 38 10.20 11.59 0.97
CA ALA A 38 9.50 12.68 0.29
C ALA A 38 8.99 13.76 1.27
N LEU A 39 8.69 13.36 2.50
CA LEU A 39 8.35 14.26 3.63
C LEU A 39 9.58 14.87 4.33
N GLN A 40 10.78 14.72 3.76
CA GLN A 40 12.05 15.27 4.25
C GLN A 40 12.52 14.69 5.59
N LEU A 41 12.09 13.49 5.97
CA LEU A 41 12.72 12.77 7.06
C LEU A 41 14.15 12.38 6.65
N SER A 42 15.07 12.37 7.61
CA SER A 42 16.41 11.84 7.35
C SER A 42 16.32 10.37 6.98
N GLY A 43 17.30 9.82 6.25
CA GLY A 43 17.27 8.41 5.84
C GLY A 43 17.18 7.43 7.04
N ASP A 44 17.81 7.79 8.16
CA ASP A 44 17.76 7.00 9.40
C ASP A 44 16.37 7.10 10.06
N ASP A 45 15.77 8.29 10.11
CA ASP A 45 14.42 8.50 10.67
C ASP A 45 13.34 7.87 9.79
N ALA A 46 13.47 7.95 8.46
CA ALA A 46 12.59 7.31 7.50
C ALA A 46 12.62 5.78 7.61
N THR A 47 13.82 5.21 7.83
CA THR A 47 13.99 3.77 8.07
C THR A 47 13.38 3.37 9.41
N ALA A 48 13.67 4.10 10.49
CA ALA A 48 13.10 3.82 11.81
C ALA A 48 11.57 3.94 11.82
N PHE A 49 11.02 4.91 11.07
CA PHE A 49 9.59 5.07 10.87
C PHE A 49 8.99 3.85 10.17
N ALA A 50 9.61 3.41 9.07
CA ALA A 50 9.16 2.25 8.30
C ALA A 50 9.29 0.94 9.10
N ASP A 51 10.37 0.76 9.87
CA ASP A 51 10.58 -0.37 10.78
C ASP A 51 9.47 -0.48 11.83
N CYS A 52 8.97 0.67 12.31
CA CYS A 52 7.84 0.72 13.24
C CYS A 52 6.49 0.46 12.56
N ALA A 53 6.23 1.13 11.43
CA ALA A 53 4.90 1.17 10.81
C ALA A 53 4.61 -0.06 9.94
N ALA A 54 5.59 -0.54 9.16
CA ALA A 54 5.39 -1.66 8.23
C ALA A 54 4.81 -2.94 8.88
N PRO A 55 5.36 -3.47 10.00
CA PRO A 55 4.79 -4.65 10.64
C PRO A 55 3.36 -4.40 11.14
N LYS A 56 3.08 -3.24 11.74
CA LYS A 56 1.77 -2.88 12.29
C LYS A 56 0.71 -2.74 11.18
N LEU A 57 1.04 -2.06 10.07
CA LEU A 57 0.14 -1.93 8.92
C LEU A 57 -0.10 -3.29 8.26
N HIS A 58 0.95 -4.11 8.13
CA HIS A 58 0.82 -5.47 7.61
C HIS A 58 -0.03 -6.36 8.53
N GLU A 59 -0.08 -6.15 9.84
CA GLU A 59 -0.96 -6.92 10.72
C GLU A 59 -2.41 -6.43 10.68
N GLU A 60 -2.61 -5.11 10.76
CA GLU A 60 -3.91 -4.49 11.05
C GLU A 60 -4.76 -4.16 9.82
N LEU A 61 -4.14 -3.85 8.67
CA LEU A 61 -4.89 -3.38 7.50
C LEU A 61 -5.33 -4.52 6.59
N SER A 62 -6.44 -4.34 5.89
CA SER A 62 -6.82 -5.29 4.84
C SER A 62 -5.81 -5.29 3.68
N ARG A 63 -5.76 -6.41 2.95
CA ARG A 63 -4.96 -6.51 1.73
C ARG A 63 -5.31 -5.42 0.72
N SER A 64 -6.60 -5.14 0.53
CA SER A 64 -7.06 -4.14 -0.43
C SER A 64 -6.49 -2.78 -0.10
N SER A 65 -6.54 -2.37 1.16
CA SER A 65 -6.02 -1.07 1.61
C SER A 65 -4.51 -0.99 1.45
N LEU A 66 -3.77 -2.08 1.72
CA LEU A 66 -2.32 -2.12 1.51
C LEU A 66 -1.94 -2.08 0.04
N ASN A 67 -2.69 -2.74 -0.84
CA ASN A 67 -2.47 -2.63 -2.28
C ASN A 67 -2.70 -1.19 -2.77
N THR A 68 -3.81 -0.57 -2.35
CA THR A 68 -4.11 0.82 -2.69
C THR A 68 -3.02 1.76 -2.17
N TYR A 69 -2.54 1.56 -0.94
CA TYR A 69 -1.40 2.30 -0.40
C TYR A 69 -0.12 2.14 -1.25
N LEU A 70 0.20 0.93 -1.69
CA LEU A 70 1.38 0.70 -2.53
C LEU A 70 1.26 1.33 -3.92
N GLU A 71 0.05 1.44 -4.45
CA GLU A 71 -0.24 2.03 -5.76
C GLU A 71 -0.31 3.57 -5.71
N ASP A 72 -0.98 4.12 -4.71
CA ASP A 72 -1.34 5.54 -4.62
C ASP A 72 -0.57 6.33 -3.53
N GLY A 73 0.16 5.65 -2.65
CA GLY A 73 0.94 6.25 -1.56
C GLY A 73 0.09 6.72 -0.38
N MET A 74 0.62 7.65 0.42
CA MET A 74 -0.06 8.18 1.62
C MET A 74 -1.37 8.93 1.35
N GLU A 75 -1.65 9.31 0.10
CA GLU A 75 -2.91 9.95 -0.30
C GLU A 75 -4.00 8.92 -0.71
N ALA A 76 -3.71 7.63 -0.60
CA ALA A 76 -4.61 6.53 -0.96
C ALA A 76 -5.98 6.61 -0.25
N GLU A 77 -7.07 6.52 -1.03
CA GLU A 77 -8.42 6.35 -0.49
C GLU A 77 -8.66 4.89 -0.08
N VAL A 78 -8.38 4.57 1.18
CA VAL A 78 -8.63 3.23 1.77
C VAL A 78 -9.98 3.16 2.49
N ALA A 79 -10.43 1.95 2.82
CA ALA A 79 -11.64 1.76 3.60
C ALA A 79 -11.56 2.50 4.95
N GLN A 80 -12.64 3.15 5.39
CA GLN A 80 -12.62 4.06 6.55
C GLN A 80 -12.07 3.42 7.84
N ASP A 81 -12.40 2.15 8.12
CA ASP A 81 -11.87 1.41 9.29
C ASP A 81 -10.34 1.21 9.22
N ASP A 82 -9.83 0.94 8.02
CA ASP A 82 -8.39 0.83 7.76
C ASP A 82 -7.71 2.21 7.75
N ALA A 83 -8.42 3.27 7.32
CA ALA A 83 -7.90 4.64 7.32
C ALA A 83 -7.58 5.11 8.74
N ASP A 84 -8.53 4.95 9.68
CA ASP A 84 -8.34 5.36 11.08
C ASP A 84 -7.19 4.58 11.75
N LYS A 85 -7.12 3.26 11.50
CA LYS A 85 -6.02 2.41 11.99
C LYS A 85 -4.68 2.82 11.40
N SER A 86 -4.62 3.04 10.08
CA SER A 86 -3.40 3.42 9.39
C SER A 86 -2.88 4.76 9.90
N ASN A 87 -3.75 5.78 10.01
CA ASN A 87 -3.39 7.09 10.53
C ASN A 87 -2.86 7.00 11.95
N LYS A 88 -3.52 6.23 12.82
CA LYS A 88 -3.06 6.02 14.19
C LYS A 88 -1.68 5.36 14.24
N ILE A 89 -1.46 4.31 13.44
CA ILE A 89 -0.17 3.61 13.37
C ILE A 89 0.94 4.55 12.88
N LEU A 90 0.67 5.29 11.80
CA LEU A 90 1.61 6.24 11.22
C LEU A 90 1.93 7.37 12.20
N GLU A 91 0.93 7.95 12.86
CA GLU A 91 1.13 9.00 13.87
C GLU A 91 1.93 8.49 15.09
N ASP A 92 1.56 7.33 15.64
CA ASP A 92 2.25 6.72 16.78
C ASP A 92 3.74 6.46 16.42
N CYS A 93 4.01 5.88 15.25
CA CYS A 93 5.38 5.61 14.78
C CYS A 93 6.17 6.87 14.42
N TYR A 94 5.51 7.88 13.85
CA TYR A 94 6.14 9.17 13.54
C TYR A 94 6.60 9.87 14.83
N ASN A 95 5.76 9.85 15.87
CA ASN A 95 6.09 10.45 17.17
C ASN A 95 7.23 9.72 17.89
N GLU A 96 7.45 8.43 17.62
CA GLU A 96 8.59 7.68 18.16
C GLU A 96 9.93 8.12 17.56
N VAL A 97 9.94 8.50 16.26
CA VAL A 97 11.18 8.88 15.55
C VAL A 97 11.43 10.38 15.51
N ALA A 98 10.38 11.19 15.59
CA ALA A 98 10.45 12.65 15.71
C ALA A 98 10.00 13.07 17.12
N PRO A 99 10.75 12.72 18.19
CA PRO A 99 10.42 13.19 19.53
C PRO A 99 10.42 14.72 19.50
N ALA A 100 9.30 15.31 19.91
CA ALA A 100 9.04 16.75 19.88
C ALA A 100 10.30 17.56 20.21
N ALA A 101 10.73 18.39 19.25
CA ALA A 101 11.77 19.39 19.43
C ALA A 101 11.33 20.48 20.43
#